data_AF-A0A2W5ZLC1-F1
#
_entry.id   AF-A0A2W5ZLC1-F1
#
_cell.length_a   1.000
_cell.length_b   1.000
_cell.length_c   1.000
_cell.angle_alpha   90.00
_cell.angle_beta   90.00
_cell.angle_gamma   90.00
#
_symmetry.space_group_name_H-M   'P 1'
#
loop_
_entity.id
_entity.type
_entity.pdbx_description
1 polymer ?
#
loop_
_entity_poly.entity_id
_entity_poly.type
_entity_poly.pdbx_seq_one_letter_code
_entity_poly.pdbx_strand_id
1 'polypeptide(L)' 'MRRTPIDTVVRWRVQRLRTAGLGAESAETLAEDPAYDLHALLELVDRGCPPDVAVRILAPLESEERC' A
#
# COMPACT_ATOMS: atom_id res chain seq x y z
N MET A 1 20.91 17.07 3.73
CA MET A 1 19.46 16.80 3.57
C MET A 1 19.10 15.63 4.48
N ARG A 2 18.47 15.88 5.64
CA ARG A 2 18.10 14.80 6.58
C ARG A 2 16.84 14.10 6.04
N ARG A 3 16.92 12.79 5.79
CA ARG A 3 15.74 11.95 5.51
C ARG A 3 14.93 11.87 6.81
N THR A 4 13.69 12.34 6.80
CA THR A 4 12.78 12.15 7.93
C THR A 4 12.37 10.68 7.99
N PRO A 5 12.21 10.05 9.17
CA PRO A 5 11.79 8.64 9.26
C PRO A 5 10.54 8.30 8.43
N ILE A 6 9.57 9.21 8.32
CA ILE A 6 8.39 9.06 7.45
C ILE A 6 8.77 8.86 5.98
N ASP A 7 9.70 9.66 5.47
CA ASP A 7 10.16 9.65 4.09
C ASP A 7 10.99 8.38 3.76
N THR A 8 11.57 7.74 4.78
CA THR A 8 12.16 6.39 4.67
C THR A 8 11.09 5.31 4.59
N VAL A 9 10.04 5.40 5.43
CA VAL A 9 8.94 4.43 5.46
C VAL A 9 8.16 4.43 4.15
N VAL A 10 7.82 5.59 3.60
CA VAL A 10 7.12 5.69 2.31
C VAL A 10 7.94 5.05 1.19
N ARG A 11 9.25 5.34 1.10
CA ARG A 11 10.12 4.67 0.11
C ARG A 11 10.14 3.15 0.27
N TRP A 12 10.21 2.67 1.50
CA TRP A 12 10.15 1.24 1.76
C TRP A 12 8.80 0.64 1.31
N ARG A 13 7.67 1.32 1.57
CA ARG A 13 6.33 0.91 1.11
C ARG A 13 6.29 0.82 -0.42
N VAL A 14 6.78 1.83 -1.16
CA VAL A 14 6.84 1.81 -2.63
C VAL A 14 7.64 0.61 -3.13
N GLN A 15 8.83 0.36 -2.57
CA GLN A 15 9.66 -0.76 -3.00
C GLN A 15 8.95 -2.10 -2.79
N ARG A 16 8.26 -2.28 -1.66
CA ARG A 16 7.51 -3.51 -1.38
C ARG A 16 6.35 -3.72 -2.34
N LEU A 17 5.56 -2.68 -2.61
CA LEU A 17 4.45 -2.74 -3.56
C LEU A 17 4.92 -3.05 -4.98
N ARG A 18 6.04 -2.46 -5.43
CA ARG A 18 6.63 -2.78 -6.73
C ARG A 18 7.13 -4.22 -6.81
N THR A 19 7.77 -4.72 -5.76
CA THR A 19 8.20 -6.13 -5.69
C THR A 19 7.01 -7.10 -5.73
N ALA A 20 5.86 -6.70 -5.16
CA ALA A 20 4.61 -7.44 -5.23
C ALA A 20 3.94 -7.40 -6.62
N GLY A 21 4.47 -6.63 -7.58
CA GLY A 21 3.98 -6.56 -8.95
C GLY A 21 3.03 -5.39 -9.23
N LEU A 22 2.88 -4.43 -8.31
CA LEU A 22 2.13 -3.22 -8.60
C LEU A 22 2.90 -2.30 -9.55
N GLY A 23 2.14 -1.60 -10.40
CA GLY A 23 2.67 -0.55 -11.25
C GLY A 23 3.29 0.60 -10.44
N ALA A 24 4.23 1.31 -11.06
CA ALA A 24 4.98 2.40 -10.44
C ALA A 24 4.09 3.47 -9.79
N GLU A 25 3.11 3.97 -10.55
CA GLU A 25 2.17 5.00 -10.12
C GLU A 25 1.29 4.52 -8.96
N SER A 26 0.68 3.34 -9.10
CA SER A 26 -0.16 2.77 -8.03
C SER A 26 0.63 2.51 -6.75
N ALA A 27 1.87 2.04 -6.87
CA ALA A 27 2.74 1.80 -5.72
C ALA A 27 3.10 3.09 -4.98
N GLU A 28 3.27 4.20 -5.69
CA GLU A 28 3.54 5.52 -5.09
C GLU A 28 2.31 6.04 -4.36
N THR A 29 1.14 6.06 -5.01
CA THR A 29 -0.13 6.49 -4.40
C THR A 29 -0.47 5.69 -3.14
N LEU A 30 -0.37 4.36 -3.17
CA LEU A 30 -0.69 3.51 -2.01
C LEU A 30 0.36 3.58 -0.90
N ALA A 31 1.62 3.87 -1.23
CA ALA A 31 2.66 4.01 -0.23
C ALA A 31 2.47 5.27 0.62
N GLU A 32 1.90 6.31 0.04
CA GLU A 32 1.60 7.58 0.73
C GLU A 32 0.33 7.52 1.57
N ASP A 33 -0.64 6.67 1.21
CA ASP A 33 -1.89 6.52 1.94
C ASP A 33 -1.76 5.57 3.15
N PRO A 34 -1.85 6.08 4.40
CA PRO A 34 -1.76 5.26 5.59
C PRO A 34 -3.03 4.43 5.85
N ALA A 35 -4.16 4.71 5.18
CA ALA A 35 -5.39 3.96 5.35
C ALA A 35 -5.31 2.54 4.75
N TYR A 36 -4.36 2.31 3.83
CA TYR A 36 -4.07 0.98 3.32
C TYR A 36 -3.16 0.20 4.26
N ASP A 37 -3.65 -0.96 4.69
CA ASP A 37 -2.84 -1.96 5.36
C ASP A 37 -1.98 -2.71 4.33
N LEU A 38 -0.71 -2.29 4.23
CA LEU A 38 0.27 -2.91 3.34
C LEU A 38 0.57 -4.36 3.73
N HIS A 39 0.51 -4.71 5.02
CA HIS A 39 0.78 -6.06 5.47
C HIS A 39 -0.30 -7.01 4.95
N ALA A 40 -1.58 -6.64 5.15
CA ALA A 40 -2.72 -7.40 4.64
C ALA A 40 -2.67 -7.53 3.10
N LEU A 41 -2.23 -6.47 2.40
CA LEU A 41 -2.11 -6.50 0.94
C LEU A 41 -1.09 -7.52 0.49
N LEU A 42 0.12 -7.49 1.07
CA LEU A 42 1.17 -8.44 0.72
C LEU A 42 0.78 -9.87 1.08
N GLU A 43 0.07 -10.05 2.19
CA GLU A 43 -0.48 -11.34 2.60
C GLU A 43 -1.51 -11.92 1.60
N LEU A 44 -2.31 -11.09 0.94
CA LEU A 44 -3.20 -11.55 -0.13
C LEU A 44 -2.40 -11.95 -1.37
N VAL A 45 -1.39 -11.15 -1.73
CA VAL A 45 -0.53 -11.43 -2.88
C VAL A 45 0.27 -12.72 -2.68
N ASP A 46 0.82 -12.94 -1.49
CA ASP A 46 1.55 -14.17 -1.14
C ASP A 46 0.66 -15.42 -1.21
N ARG A 47 -0.66 -15.26 -1.01
CA ARG A 47 -1.66 -16.34 -1.20
C ARG A 47 -2.09 -16.54 -2.65
N GLY A 48 -1.52 -15.78 -3.60
CA GLY A 48 -1.80 -15.86 -5.03
C GLY A 48 -2.91 -14.91 -5.50
N CYS A 49 -3.35 -13.96 -4.67
CA CYS A 49 -4.29 -12.93 -5.12
C CYS A 49 -3.56 -11.95 -6.07
N PRO A 50 -4.15 -11.61 -7.23
CA PRO A 50 -3.59 -10.57 -8.08
C PRO A 50 -3.49 -9.23 -7.34
N PRO A 51 -2.40 -8.46 -7.49
CA PRO A 51 -2.19 -7.24 -6.70
C PRO A 51 -3.28 -6.19 -6.89
N ASP A 52 -3.78 -6.01 -8.12
CA ASP A 52 -4.88 -5.09 -8.43
C ASP A 52 -6.18 -5.48 -7.72
N VAL A 53 -6.42 -6.78 -7.57
CA VAL A 53 -7.59 -7.31 -6.84
C VAL A 53 -7.40 -7.13 -5.34
N ALA A 54 -6.21 -7.43 -4.81
CA ALA A 54 -5.89 -7.24 -3.39
C ALA A 54 -6.07 -5.79 -2.94
N VAL A 55 -5.66 -4.82 -3.77
CA VAL A 55 -5.89 -3.38 -3.52
C VAL A 55 -7.37 -3.06 -3.38
N ARG A 56 -8.21 -3.63 -4.24
CA ARG A 56 -9.66 -3.38 -4.20
C ARG A 56 -10.34 -4.04 -3.00
N ILE A 57 -9.86 -5.22 -2.59
CA ILE A 57 -10.35 -5.91 -1.38
C ILE A 57 -10.06 -5.07 -0.13
N LEU A 58 -8.89 -4.46 -0.08
CA LEU A 58 -8.41 -3.68 1.07
C LEU A 58 -8.59 -2.17 0.90
N ALA A 59 -9.35 -1.75 -0.11
CA ALA A 59 -9.66 -0.35 -0.29
C ALA A 59 -10.35 0.16 0.98
N PRO A 60 -9.89 1.29 1.56
CA PRO A 60 -10.55 1.89 2.71
C PRO A 60 -12.01 2.10 2.35
N LEU A 61 -12.92 1.49 3.13
CA LEU A 61 -14.33 1.83 3.04
C LEU A 61 -14.43 3.31 3.36
N GLU A 62 -15.18 4.09 2.56
CA GLU A 62 -15.48 5.49 2.87
C GLU A 62 -15.90 5.52 4.33
N SER A 63 -15.03 6.09 5.17
CA SER A 63 -15.19 6.02 6.62
C SER A 63 -16.61 6.48 6.94
N GLU A 64 -17.46 5.56 7.40
CA GLU A 64 -18.70 5.96 8.06
C GLU A 64 -18.26 7.00 9.09
N GLU A 65 -18.84 8.18 8.92
CA GLU A 65 -18.35 9.44 9.43
C GLU A 65 -17.90 9.26 10.88
N ARG A 66 -16.65 9.65 11.18
CA ARG A 66 -16.15 9.76 12.55
C ARG A 66 -17.22 10.50 13.38
N CYS A 67 -17.94 9.77 14.24
CA CYS A 67 -18.82 10.34 15.26
C CYS A 67 -17.98 10.81 16.45
#